data_AF-A0A1Z8LQ75-F1
#
_entry.id   AF-A0A1Z8LQ75-F1
#
_cell.length_a   1.000
_cell.length_b   1.000
_cell.length_c   1.000
_cell.angle_alpha   90.00
_cell.angle_beta   90.00
_cell.angle_gamma   90.00
#
_symmetry.space_group_name_H-M   'P 1'
#
loop_
_entity.id
_entity.type
_entity.pdbx_description
1 polymer ?
#
loop_
_entity_poly.entity_id
_entity_poly.type
_entity_poly.pdbx_seq_one_letter_code
_entity_poly.pdbx_strand_id
1 'polypeptide(L)'
;MAINPTVELASSAPQFLNQTYTDLTFVLGPPHGERYEMLVNAARLEEASVSSVYQRYIETMFAALDSEGILNKAVSAALGVDTLINDVYLTYQFWTKPQEKHQKFYLSDNDANAQIPAVMLFPPKFTLTSGVVLDVDVTMEHAHVISLFLAQSLSLDWIDISATLAEQGGDHD
;
A
#
# COMPACT_ATOMS: atom_id res chain seq x y z
N MET A 1 38.71 41.31 0.38
CA MET A 1 37.30 40.90 0.18
C MET A 1 37.28 39.73 -0.78
N ALA A 2 36.31 38.83 -0.58
CA ALA A 2 36.07 37.55 -1.25
C ALA A 2 36.87 36.34 -0.70
N ILE A 3 36.19 35.59 0.18
CA ILE A 3 36.27 34.12 0.24
C ILE A 3 34.85 33.63 0.52
N ASN A 4 34.33 32.82 -0.41
CA ASN A 4 33.02 32.18 -0.37
C ASN A 4 32.92 31.25 0.85
N PRO A 5 31.79 31.19 1.57
CA PRO A 5 31.51 30.04 2.41
C PRO A 5 31.07 28.89 1.51
N THR A 6 31.91 27.87 1.47
CA THR A 6 31.61 26.53 0.99
C THR A 6 30.30 26.07 1.65
N VAL A 7 29.29 25.78 0.83
CA VAL A 7 28.12 25.03 1.25
C VAL A 7 28.62 23.64 1.61
N GLU A 8 28.75 23.35 2.90
CA GLU A 8 28.86 21.99 3.38
C GLU A 8 27.59 21.26 2.93
N LEU A 9 27.73 20.43 1.87
CA LEU A 9 26.79 19.36 1.64
C LEU A 9 26.75 18.54 2.93
N ALA A 10 25.66 18.65 3.66
CA ALA A 10 25.35 17.74 4.75
C ALA A 10 25.56 16.32 4.23
N SER A 11 26.58 15.66 4.77
CA SER A 11 26.82 14.25 4.48
C SER A 11 25.55 13.52 4.90
N SER A 12 24.89 12.87 3.94
CA SER A 12 23.83 11.92 4.21
C SER A 12 24.46 10.74 4.96
N ALA A 13 24.62 10.89 6.28
CA ALA A 13 24.83 9.76 7.16
C ALA A 13 23.72 8.74 6.87
N PRO A 14 24.01 7.44 6.90
CA PRO A 14 22.97 6.43 6.74
C PRO A 14 21.92 6.73 7.81
N GLN A 15 20.70 7.07 7.38
CA GLN A 15 19.56 7.09 8.27
C GLN A 15 19.46 5.67 8.79
N PHE A 16 19.81 5.46 10.06
CA PHE A 16 19.48 4.21 10.73
C PHE A 16 17.98 4.04 10.55
N LEU A 17 17.59 3.06 9.73
CA LEU A 17 16.21 2.69 9.55
C LEU A 17 15.76 2.10 10.88
N ASN A 18 15.12 2.92 11.73
CA ASN A 18 14.46 2.48 12.97
C ASN A 18 13.24 1.58 12.69
N GLN A 19 13.14 1.01 11.50
CA GLN A 19 12.00 0.28 11.00
C GLN A 19 12.47 -1.06 10.44
N THR A 20 11.78 -2.13 10.85
CA THR A 20 12.05 -3.49 10.39
C THR A 20 11.80 -3.65 8.89
N TYR A 21 10.80 -2.93 8.34
CA TYR A 21 10.41 -3.02 6.94
C TYR A 21 10.65 -1.70 6.20
N THR A 22 11.18 -1.77 4.97
CA THR A 22 11.31 -0.62 4.08
C THR A 22 9.98 -0.25 3.43
N ASP A 23 9.19 -1.27 3.10
CA ASP A 23 7.84 -1.11 2.57
C ASP A 23 6.91 -2.23 3.04
N LEU A 24 5.63 -1.89 3.10
CA LEU A 24 4.51 -2.78 3.30
C LEU A 24 3.59 -2.65 2.09
N THR A 25 3.36 -3.74 1.39
CA THR A 25 2.49 -3.81 0.21
C THR A 25 1.21 -4.56 0.56
N PHE A 26 0.07 -3.88 0.40
CA PHE A 26 -1.27 -4.42 0.62
C PHE A 26 -1.94 -4.69 -0.73
N VAL A 27 -2.05 -5.96 -1.13
CA VAL A 27 -2.77 -6.38 -2.33
C VAL A 27 -4.25 -6.46 -2.04
N LEU A 28 -5.03 -5.71 -2.78
CA LEU A 28 -6.44 -5.51 -2.53
C LEU A 28 -7.28 -6.53 -3.33
N GLY A 29 -7.72 -7.60 -2.67
CA GLY A 29 -8.64 -8.57 -3.25
C GLY A 29 -9.95 -7.92 -3.73
N PRO A 30 -10.78 -8.62 -4.50
CA PRO A 30 -11.97 -8.03 -5.11
C PRO A 30 -12.99 -7.65 -4.02
N PRO A 31 -13.90 -6.70 -4.29
CA PRO A 31 -15.00 -6.44 -3.39
C PRO A 31 -15.95 -7.64 -3.33
N HIS A 32 -16.78 -7.70 -2.28
CA HIS A 32 -17.85 -8.69 -2.17
C HIS A 32 -19.22 -8.13 -2.55
N GLY A 33 -20.17 -9.03 -2.80
CA GLY A 33 -21.59 -8.69 -3.02
C GLY A 33 -21.85 -7.87 -4.29
N GLU A 34 -22.86 -6.99 -4.22
CA GLU A 34 -23.35 -6.20 -5.36
C GLU A 34 -22.26 -5.36 -6.02
N ARG A 35 -21.29 -4.87 -5.24
CA ARG A 35 -20.18 -4.07 -5.76
C ARG A 35 -19.32 -4.87 -6.75
N TYR A 36 -19.10 -6.16 -6.51
CA TYR A 36 -18.42 -7.02 -7.47
C TYR A 36 -19.23 -7.18 -8.76
N GLU A 37 -20.52 -7.46 -8.64
CA GLU A 37 -21.41 -7.62 -9.80
C GLU A 37 -21.47 -6.34 -10.66
N MET A 38 -21.43 -5.16 -10.03
CA MET A 38 -21.32 -3.89 -10.74
C MET A 38 -20.03 -3.79 -11.57
N LEU A 39 -18.88 -4.18 -11.02
CA LEU A 39 -17.60 -4.17 -11.74
C LEU A 39 -17.59 -5.19 -12.89
N VAL A 40 -18.17 -6.37 -12.69
CA VAL A 40 -18.33 -7.39 -13.74
C VAL A 40 -19.20 -6.88 -14.88
N ASN A 41 -20.32 -6.22 -14.56
CA ASN A 41 -21.20 -5.65 -15.57
C ASN A 41 -20.52 -4.51 -16.34
N ALA A 42 -19.77 -3.63 -15.65
CA ALA A 42 -18.98 -2.59 -16.30
C ALA A 42 -17.92 -3.18 -17.24
N ALA A 43 -17.18 -4.20 -16.80
CA ALA A 43 -16.20 -4.90 -17.63
C ALA A 43 -16.82 -5.48 -18.91
N ARG A 44 -18.00 -6.10 -18.81
CA ARG A 44 -18.73 -6.61 -19.97
C ARG A 44 -19.19 -5.50 -20.92
N LEU A 45 -19.71 -4.40 -20.38
CA LEU A 45 -20.19 -3.26 -21.17
C LEU A 45 -19.05 -2.52 -21.89
N GLU A 46 -17.89 -2.44 -21.26
CA GLU A 46 -16.70 -1.76 -21.80
C GLU A 46 -15.80 -2.67 -22.66
N GLU A 47 -16.15 -3.95 -22.81
CA GLU A 47 -15.30 -4.97 -23.44
C GLU A 47 -13.87 -5.00 -22.84
N ALA A 48 -13.78 -4.79 -21.52
CA ALA A 48 -12.54 -4.69 -20.77
C ALA A 48 -12.38 -5.85 -19.77
N SER A 49 -11.17 -6.04 -19.25
CA SER A 49 -10.95 -7.02 -18.18
C SER A 49 -11.45 -6.49 -16.83
N VAL A 50 -11.95 -7.37 -15.96
CA VAL A 50 -12.33 -6.99 -14.58
C VAL A 50 -11.15 -6.39 -13.83
N SER A 51 -9.95 -6.90 -14.06
CA SER A 51 -8.73 -6.33 -13.47
C SER A 51 -8.57 -4.84 -13.79
N SER A 52 -8.75 -4.45 -15.06
CA SER A 52 -8.61 -3.04 -15.48
C SER A 52 -9.72 -2.13 -14.92
N VAL A 53 -10.96 -2.63 -14.90
CA VAL A 53 -12.10 -1.90 -14.34
C VAL A 53 -11.93 -1.73 -12.83
N TYR A 54 -11.49 -2.79 -12.16
CA TYR A 54 -11.25 -2.78 -10.72
C TYR A 54 -10.10 -1.86 -10.32
N GLN A 55 -9.03 -1.82 -11.12
CA GLN A 55 -7.93 -0.88 -10.88
C GLN A 55 -8.40 0.58 -10.89
N ARG A 56 -9.14 1.00 -11.93
CA ARG A 56 -9.69 2.37 -11.98
C ARG A 56 -10.65 2.66 -10.84
N TYR A 57 -11.44 1.66 -10.42
CA TYR A 57 -12.30 1.76 -9.25
C TYR A 57 -11.49 2.02 -7.97
N ILE A 58 -10.42 1.25 -7.72
CA ILE A 58 -9.56 1.43 -6.56
C ILE A 58 -8.83 2.77 -6.59
N GLU A 59 -8.29 3.18 -7.72
CA GLU A 59 -7.64 4.49 -7.88
C GLU A 59 -8.59 5.64 -7.50
N THR A 60 -9.85 5.57 -7.96
CA THR A 60 -10.88 6.56 -7.61
C THR A 60 -11.23 6.53 -6.12
N MET A 61 -11.38 5.34 -5.54
CA MET A 61 -11.67 5.19 -4.11
C MET A 61 -10.51 5.69 -3.25
N PHE A 62 -9.26 5.38 -3.60
CA PHE A 62 -8.11 5.82 -2.83
C PHE A 62 -7.92 7.34 -2.86
N ALA A 63 -8.18 8.00 -3.99
CA ALA A 63 -8.18 9.45 -4.04
C ALA A 63 -9.18 10.06 -3.03
N ALA A 64 -10.36 9.45 -2.86
CA ALA A 64 -11.33 9.86 -1.84
C ALA A 64 -10.84 9.55 -0.41
N LEU A 65 -10.34 8.33 -0.16
CA LEU A 65 -9.82 7.92 1.16
C LEU A 65 -8.66 8.79 1.64
N ASP A 66 -7.76 9.17 0.72
CA ASP A 66 -6.62 10.02 1.00
C ASP A 66 -7.06 11.43 1.43
N SER A 67 -8.05 11.99 0.73
CA SER A 67 -8.64 13.30 1.09
C SER A 67 -9.26 13.32 2.50
N GLU A 68 -9.74 12.17 2.98
CA GLU A 68 -10.31 11.99 4.31
C GLU A 68 -9.29 11.55 5.38
N GLY A 69 -8.02 11.38 4.99
CA GLY A 69 -6.94 10.92 5.86
C GLY A 69 -7.17 9.53 6.44
N ILE A 70 -7.90 8.66 5.73
CA ILE A 70 -8.32 7.36 6.27
C ILE A 70 -7.14 6.44 6.56
N LEU A 71 -6.11 6.44 5.71
CA LEU A 71 -4.91 5.65 5.94
C LEU A 71 -4.16 6.10 7.21
N ASN A 72 -4.04 7.42 7.44
CA ASN A 72 -3.43 7.96 8.66
C ASN A 72 -4.19 7.50 9.91
N LYS A 73 -5.53 7.48 9.86
CA LYS A 73 -6.37 6.96 10.96
C LYS A 73 -6.14 5.47 11.18
N ALA A 74 -6.07 4.67 10.11
CA ALA A 74 -5.84 3.23 10.20
C ALA A 74 -4.48 2.93 10.83
N VAL A 75 -3.42 3.60 10.38
CA VAL A 75 -2.06 3.44 10.92
C VAL A 75 -1.99 3.94 12.37
N SER A 76 -2.58 5.10 12.68
CA SER A 76 -2.59 5.63 14.05
C SER A 76 -3.31 4.68 15.02
N ALA A 77 -4.44 4.11 14.60
CA ALA A 77 -5.17 3.13 15.39
C ALA A 77 -4.37 1.84 15.60
N ALA A 78 -3.66 1.37 14.57
CA ALA A 78 -2.82 0.18 14.67
C ALA A 78 -1.60 0.37 15.58
N LEU A 79 -0.97 1.55 15.54
CA LEU A 79 0.23 1.87 16.32
C LEU A 79 -0.07 2.42 17.73
N GLY A 80 -1.31 2.87 17.98
CA GLY A 80 -1.69 3.52 19.23
C GLY A 80 -1.10 4.93 19.41
N VAL A 81 -0.57 5.54 18.34
CA VAL A 81 0.03 6.88 18.35
C VAL A 81 -0.39 7.66 17.10
N ASP A 82 -0.62 8.97 17.25
CA ASP A 82 -1.03 9.84 16.15
C ASP A 82 0.06 9.95 15.07
N THR A 83 -0.18 9.28 13.95
CA THR A 83 0.80 9.02 12.89
C THR A 83 0.34 9.58 11.55
N LEU A 84 1.28 10.14 10.79
CA LEU A 84 1.12 10.56 9.41
C LEU A 84 1.94 9.65 8.49
N ILE A 85 1.28 9.17 7.44
CA ILE A 85 1.90 8.50 6.31
C ILE A 85 2.27 9.58 5.30
N ASN A 86 3.57 9.83 5.14
CA ASN A 86 4.05 10.90 4.26
C ASN A 86 4.20 10.48 2.80
N ASP A 87 4.03 9.19 2.49
CA ASP A 87 4.13 8.67 1.14
C ASP A 87 3.30 7.40 0.98
N VAL A 88 2.48 7.37 -0.07
CA VAL A 88 1.60 6.25 -0.44
C VAL A 88 1.77 6.03 -1.93
N TYR A 89 2.08 4.79 -2.31
CA TYR A 89 2.25 4.45 -3.72
C TYR A 89 1.19 3.43 -4.14
N LEU A 90 0.29 3.86 -5.03
CA LEU A 90 -0.66 2.97 -5.69
C LEU A 90 0.03 2.22 -6.83
N THR A 91 -0.10 0.91 -6.83
CA THR A 91 0.50 0.02 -7.81
C THR A 91 -0.45 -1.16 -8.09
N TYR A 92 0.04 -2.16 -8.80
CA TYR A 92 -0.64 -3.43 -8.98
C TYR A 92 0.36 -4.57 -8.94
N GLN A 93 -0.12 -5.74 -8.55
CA GLN A 93 0.62 -6.98 -8.72
C GLN A 93 0.06 -7.74 -9.92
N PHE A 94 0.95 -8.43 -10.64
CA PHE A 94 0.64 -9.13 -11.88
C PHE A 94 0.81 -10.63 -11.71
N TRP A 95 -0.22 -11.40 -12.06
CA TRP A 95 -0.17 -12.86 -12.09
C TRP A 95 -0.37 -13.37 -13.51
N THR A 96 0.63 -14.09 -14.01
CA THR A 96 0.68 -14.65 -15.37
C THR A 96 -0.05 -15.99 -15.54
N LYS A 97 -0.54 -16.57 -14.44
CA LYS A 97 -1.17 -17.89 -14.43
C LYS A 97 -2.44 -17.85 -13.57
N PRO A 98 -3.53 -18.47 -14.03
CA PRO A 98 -4.74 -18.60 -13.23
C PRO A 98 -4.45 -19.26 -11.88
N GLN A 99 -4.90 -18.61 -10.81
CA GLN A 99 -4.88 -19.16 -9.45
C GLN A 99 -6.31 -19.14 -8.91
N GLU A 100 -6.69 -20.17 -8.16
CA GLU A 100 -8.04 -20.32 -7.61
C GLU A 100 -8.45 -19.09 -6.78
N LYS A 101 -7.53 -18.57 -5.96
CA LYS A 101 -7.74 -17.34 -5.16
C LYS A 101 -8.11 -16.10 -6.00
N HIS A 102 -7.67 -16.06 -7.26
CA HIS A 102 -7.85 -14.92 -8.15
C HIS A 102 -8.99 -15.14 -9.16
N GLN A 103 -9.81 -16.18 -8.99
CA GLN A 103 -10.86 -16.55 -9.94
C GLN A 103 -11.78 -15.39 -10.33
N LYS A 104 -12.10 -14.52 -9.37
CA LYS A 104 -12.94 -13.32 -9.57
C LYS A 104 -12.36 -12.29 -10.55
N PHE A 105 -11.09 -12.40 -10.92
CA PHE A 105 -10.43 -11.52 -11.89
C PHE A 105 -10.38 -12.09 -13.31
N TYR A 106 -10.82 -13.35 -13.51
CA TYR A 106 -10.90 -14.02 -14.82
C TYR A 106 -12.38 -14.16 -15.22
N LEU A 107 -12.87 -13.35 -16.16
CA LEU A 107 -14.26 -13.41 -16.62
C LEU A 107 -14.47 -14.38 -17.78
N SER A 108 -13.43 -14.61 -18.56
CA SER A 108 -13.45 -15.54 -19.69
C SER A 108 -12.29 -16.52 -19.59
N ASP A 109 -12.43 -17.68 -20.24
CA ASP A 109 -11.34 -18.67 -20.36
C ASP A 109 -10.11 -18.12 -21.10
N ASN A 110 -10.25 -16.97 -21.77
CA ASN A 110 -9.16 -16.25 -22.43
C ASN A 110 -8.41 -15.28 -21.49
N ASP A 111 -8.94 -15.01 -20.28
CA ASP A 111 -8.27 -14.17 -19.29
C ASP A 111 -7.15 -14.96 -18.61
N ALA A 112 -5.96 -14.94 -19.22
CA ALA A 112 -4.80 -15.67 -18.71
C ALA A 112 -4.11 -14.98 -17.51
N ASN A 113 -4.38 -13.69 -17.29
CA ASN A 113 -3.64 -12.86 -16.35
C ASN A 113 -4.58 -12.09 -15.41
N ALA A 114 -4.12 -11.85 -14.17
CA ALA A 114 -4.78 -10.96 -13.22
C ALA A 114 -3.88 -9.78 -12.89
N GLN A 115 -4.44 -8.57 -12.91
CA GLN A 115 -3.83 -7.36 -12.36
C GLN A 115 -4.63 -6.95 -11.13
N ILE A 116 -4.03 -7.09 -9.95
CA ILE A 116 -4.71 -6.82 -8.69
C ILE A 116 -4.11 -5.55 -8.10
N PRO A 117 -4.91 -4.51 -7.85
CA PRO A 117 -4.45 -3.27 -7.24
C PRO A 117 -3.76 -3.52 -5.91
N ALA A 118 -2.72 -2.76 -5.64
CA ALA A 118 -1.98 -2.83 -4.39
C ALA A 118 -1.57 -1.44 -3.93
N VAL A 119 -1.38 -1.30 -2.62
CA VAL A 119 -0.94 -0.05 -2.00
C VAL A 119 0.33 -0.31 -1.22
N MET A 120 1.35 0.48 -1.49
CA MET A 120 2.60 0.44 -0.77
C MET A 120 2.66 1.60 0.22
N LEU A 121 2.97 1.25 1.46
CA LEU A 121 3.31 2.20 2.51
C LEU A 121 4.78 2.05 2.87
N PHE A 122 5.42 3.12 3.29
CA PHE A 122 6.84 3.14 3.62
C PHE A 122 7.02 3.52 5.10
N PRO A 123 7.04 2.54 6.02
CA PRO A 123 7.24 2.80 7.45
C PRO A 123 8.38 3.78 7.79
N PRO A 124 9.55 3.74 7.11
CA PRO A 124 10.63 4.69 7.35
C PRO A 124 10.26 6.16 7.13
N LYS A 125 9.23 6.41 6.31
CA LYS A 125 8.74 7.75 6.00
C LYS A 125 7.63 8.18 6.94
N PHE A 126 7.19 7.36 7.90
CA PHE A 126 6.14 7.73 8.82
C PHE A 126 6.65 8.73 9.86
N THR A 127 5.78 9.65 10.25
CA THR A 127 6.06 10.63 11.30
C THR A 127 4.91 10.70 12.27
N LEU A 128 5.17 11.17 13.48
CA LEU A 128 4.10 11.68 14.34
C LEU A 128 3.45 12.92 13.70
N THR A 129 2.23 13.26 14.12
CA THR A 129 1.55 14.50 13.67
C THR A 129 2.32 15.77 14.00
N SER A 130 3.25 15.73 14.96
CA SER A 130 4.20 16.80 15.27
C SER A 130 5.32 16.97 14.24
N GLY A 131 5.44 16.05 13.26
CA GLY A 131 6.52 16.02 12.26
C GLY A 131 7.79 15.29 12.72
N VAL A 132 7.79 14.73 13.94
CA VAL A 132 8.92 13.94 14.46
C VAL A 132 8.91 12.55 13.82
N VAL A 133 10.09 12.01 13.52
CA VAL A 133 10.25 10.63 13.01
C VAL A 133 9.61 9.63 13.99
N LEU A 134 8.90 8.66 13.44
CA LEU A 134 8.26 7.62 14.23
C LEU A 134 9.33 6.72 14.90
N ASP A 135 9.31 6.66 16.23
CA ASP A 135 10.21 5.80 17.03
C ASP A 135 9.61 4.40 17.29
N VAL A 136 8.32 4.21 16.95
CA VAL A 136 7.65 2.91 17.04
C VAL A 136 7.94 2.09 15.79
N ASP A 137 8.45 0.88 15.96
CA ASP A 137 8.67 -0.05 14.85
C ASP A 137 7.33 -0.58 14.30
N VAL A 138 7.13 -0.49 12.99
CA VAL A 138 5.93 -1.00 12.33
C VAL A 138 6.09 -2.49 12.06
N THR A 139 5.37 -3.33 12.81
CA THR A 139 5.43 -4.78 12.70
C THR A 139 4.36 -5.35 11.75
N MET A 140 4.46 -6.64 11.41
CA MET A 140 3.41 -7.34 10.66
C MET A 140 2.07 -7.42 11.41
N GLU A 141 2.07 -7.36 12.75
CA GLU A 141 0.84 -7.28 13.53
C GLU A 141 0.11 -5.97 13.26
N HIS A 142 0.83 -4.84 13.26
CA HIS A 142 0.28 -3.54 12.87
C HIS A 142 -0.24 -3.59 11.42
N ALA A 143 0.52 -4.20 10.50
CA ALA A 143 0.08 -4.39 9.12
C ALA A 143 -1.22 -5.20 9.01
N HIS A 144 -1.40 -6.24 9.82
CA HIS A 144 -2.65 -7.01 9.85
C HIS A 144 -3.83 -6.18 10.35
N VAL A 145 -3.63 -5.33 11.35
CA VAL A 145 -4.70 -4.41 11.81
C VAL A 145 -5.08 -3.42 10.70
N ILE A 146 -4.09 -2.85 10.01
CA ILE A 146 -4.30 -1.95 8.87
C ILE A 146 -5.05 -2.66 7.74
N SER A 147 -4.69 -3.92 7.42
CA SER A 147 -5.36 -4.68 6.37
C SER A 147 -6.82 -4.99 6.71
N LEU A 148 -7.12 -5.35 7.96
CA LEU A 148 -8.50 -5.58 8.39
C LEU A 148 -9.34 -4.30 8.26
N PHE A 149 -8.78 -3.17 8.67
CA PHE A 149 -9.44 -1.86 8.54
C PHE A 149 -9.73 -1.53 7.06
N LEU A 150 -8.75 -1.72 6.18
CA LEU A 150 -8.90 -1.48 4.74
C LEU A 150 -9.92 -2.43 4.12
N ALA A 151 -9.84 -3.72 4.43
CA ALA A 151 -10.76 -4.73 3.91
C ALA A 151 -12.20 -4.41 4.31
N GLN A 152 -12.44 -3.99 5.55
CA GLN A 152 -13.76 -3.58 6.01
C GLN A 152 -14.24 -2.31 5.31
N SER A 153 -13.39 -1.28 5.24
CA SER A 153 -13.73 0.03 4.67
C SER A 153 -14.06 -0.05 3.17
N LEU A 154 -13.34 -0.90 2.44
CA LEU A 154 -13.52 -1.09 1.00
C LEU A 154 -14.44 -2.29 0.66
N SER A 155 -14.87 -3.04 1.68
CA SER A 155 -15.68 -4.25 1.55
C SER A 155 -15.00 -5.29 0.64
N LEU A 156 -13.74 -5.60 0.90
CA LEU A 156 -12.94 -6.56 0.13
C LEU A 156 -13.06 -7.98 0.69
N ASP A 157 -12.97 -8.99 -0.17
CA ASP A 157 -12.94 -10.39 0.23
C ASP A 157 -11.69 -10.74 1.06
N TRP A 158 -10.56 -10.17 0.67
CA TRP A 158 -9.26 -10.42 1.28
C TRP A 158 -8.28 -9.29 0.98
N ILE A 159 -7.26 -9.18 1.82
CA ILE A 159 -6.05 -8.39 1.54
C ILE A 159 -4.85 -9.27 1.84
N ASP A 160 -3.92 -9.35 0.89
CA ASP A 160 -2.62 -9.97 1.13
C ASP A 160 -1.59 -8.89 1.48
N ILE A 161 -0.67 -9.25 2.37
CA ILE A 161 0.38 -8.35 2.82
C ILE A 161 1.72 -8.96 2.44
N SER A 162 2.56 -8.15 1.78
CA SER A 162 3.97 -8.43 1.54
C SER A 162 4.79 -7.33 2.19
N ALA A 163 6.01 -7.63 2.62
CA ALA A 163 6.90 -6.67 3.25
C ALA A 163 8.34 -6.92 2.81
N THR A 164 9.09 -5.84 2.61
CA THR A 164 10.52 -5.89 2.33
C THR A 164 11.28 -5.55 3.60
N LEU A 165 12.22 -6.39 4.01
CA LEU A 165 13.06 -6.14 5.19
C LEU A 165 14.07 -5.02 4.91
N ALA A 166 14.30 -4.17 5.90
CA ALA A 166 15.45 -3.28 5.89
C ALA A 166 16.74 -4.12 5.94
N GLU A 167 17.70 -3.83 5.05
CA GLU A 167 19.04 -4.37 5.20
C GLU A 167 19.61 -3.83 6.52
N GLN A 168 19.76 -4.71 7.51
CA GLN A 168 20.54 -4.37 8.70
C GLN A 168 21.97 -4.17 8.22
N GLY A 169 22.50 -2.95 8.36
CA GLY A 169 23.89 -2.66 8.07
C GLY A 169 24.76 -3.62 8.89
N GLY A 170 25.26 -4.67 8.23
CA GLY A 170 26.24 -5.54 8.79
C GLY A 170 27.54 -4.76 8.92
N ASP A 171 27.92 -4.42 10.14
CA ASP A 171 29.33 -4.25 10.47
C ASP A 171 30.02 -5.58 10.12
N HIS A 172 30.68 -5.62 8.98
CA HIS A 172 31.71 -6.61 8.75
C HIS A 172 32.95 -6.15 9.53
N ASP A 173 33.17 -6.83 10.66
CA ASP A 173 34.42 -6.81 11.44
C ASP A 173 35.68 -6.92 10.57
#